data_AF-A0A2D7W105-F1
#
_entry.id   AF-A0A2D7W105-F1
#
_cell.length_a   1.000
_cell.length_b   1.000
_cell.length_c   1.000
_cell.angle_alpha   90.00
_cell.angle_beta   90.00
_cell.angle_gamma   90.00
#
_symmetry.space_group_name_H-M   'P 1'
#
loop_
_entity.id
_entity.type
_entity.pdbx_description
1 polymer ?
#
loop_
_entity_poly.entity_id
_entity_poly.type
_entity_poly.pdbx_seq_one_letter_code
_entity_poly.pdbx_strand_id
1 'polypeptide(L)'
;MRFIVVRLISACWIAALVYGSLAPADGVQGAYVFGDFVLHAFGYAALTVLLVLSQRHPRIWVTVGAAVALGLVLEILQSFTGDRSASVIDLVANATGAAIGGAFCWWRRRLAAQPVGEI
;
A
#
# COMPACT_ATOMS: atom_id res chain seq x y z
N MET A 1 13.17 12.25 15.30
CA MET A 1 12.78 10.88 15.69
C MET A 1 11.52 10.38 14.98
N ARG A 2 10.39 11.10 14.97
CA ARG A 2 9.13 10.70 14.30
C ARG A 2 9.29 10.07 12.90
N PHE A 3 10.03 10.71 12.00
CA PHE A 3 10.21 10.20 10.63
C PHE A 3 11.01 8.90 10.55
N ILE A 4 11.95 8.67 11.48
CA ILE A 4 12.73 7.43 11.53
C ILE A 4 11.81 6.28 11.94
N VAL A 5 10.99 6.47 12.97
CA VAL A 5 10.02 5.48 13.43
C VAL A 5 9.06 5.10 12.29
N VAL A 6 8.47 6.09 11.61
CA VAL A 6 7.54 5.81 10.50
C VAL A 6 8.24 5.09 9.35
N ARG A 7 9.50 5.44 9.02
CA ARG A 7 10.27 4.72 7.98
C ARG A 7 10.51 3.26 8.34
N LEU A 8 10.82 2.96 9.61
CA LEU A 8 10.97 1.59 10.07
C LEU A 8 9.65 0.83 9.96
N ILE A 9 8.53 1.44 10.36
CA ILE A 9 7.20 0.87 10.19
C ILE A 9 6.89 0.62 8.70
N SER A 10 7.18 1.59 7.82
CA SER A 10 7.03 1.42 6.37
C SER A 10 7.86 0.25 5.84
N ALA A 11 9.11 0.12 6.29
CA ALA A 11 10.00 -0.96 5.86
C ALA A 11 9.48 -2.33 6.33
N CYS A 12 9.04 -2.45 7.58
CA CYS A 12 8.40 -3.66 8.09
C CYS A 12 7.12 -3.99 7.31
N TRP A 13 6.32 -2.98 6.95
CA TRP A 13 5.10 -3.18 6.16
C TRP A 13 5.40 -3.65 4.74
N ILE A 14 6.42 -3.09 4.09
CA ILE A 14 6.90 -3.57 2.78
C ILE A 14 7.36 -5.02 2.89
N ALA A 15 8.15 -5.36 3.91
CA ALA A 15 8.60 -6.74 4.12
C ALA A 15 7.43 -7.70 4.32
N ALA A 16 6.39 -7.29 5.07
CA ALA A 16 5.17 -8.07 5.25
C ALA A 16 4.42 -8.29 3.93
N LEU A 17 4.30 -7.27 3.07
CA LEU A 17 3.68 -7.39 1.76
C LEU A 17 4.49 -8.31 0.83
N VAL A 18 5.81 -8.15 0.79
CA VAL A 18 6.69 -9.01 -0.01
C VAL A 18 6.57 -10.46 0.42
N TYR A 19 6.62 -10.72 1.73
CA TYR A 19 6.46 -12.06 2.27
C TYR A 19 5.06 -12.63 1.96
N GLY A 20 4.00 -11.87 2.22
CA GLY A 20 2.62 -12.31 1.97
C GLY A 20 2.32 -12.58 0.49
N SER A 21 2.94 -11.83 -0.42
CA SER A 21 2.81 -12.07 -1.87
C SER A 21 3.56 -13.32 -2.32
N LEU A 22 4.79 -13.54 -1.84
CA LEU A 22 5.67 -14.60 -2.35
C LEU A 22 5.63 -15.91 -1.56
N ALA A 23 5.01 -15.92 -0.37
CA ALA A 23 4.87 -17.13 0.42
C ALA A 23 3.91 -18.14 -0.25
N PRO A 24 4.14 -19.45 -0.04
CA PRO A 24 3.29 -20.52 -0.58
C PRO A 24 1.81 -20.30 -0.26
N ALA A 25 0.92 -20.50 -1.25
CA ALA A 25 -0.51 -20.18 -1.15
C ALA A 25 -1.23 -20.93 -0.02
N ASP A 26 -0.86 -22.19 0.20
CA ASP A 26 -1.40 -23.07 1.25
C ASP A 26 -1.11 -22.55 2.68
N GLY A 27 0.01 -21.87 2.87
CA GLY A 27 0.41 -21.29 4.15
C GLY A 27 -0.33 -20.00 4.54
N VAL A 28 -0.99 -19.33 3.58
CA VAL A 28 -1.59 -18.00 3.80
C VAL A 28 -3.11 -17.97 3.63
N GLN A 29 -3.71 -18.91 2.88
CA GLN A 29 -5.15 -18.94 2.58
C GLN A 29 -6.07 -18.94 3.80
N GLY A 30 -5.63 -19.49 4.95
CA GLY A 30 -6.41 -19.51 6.19
C GLY A 30 -6.53 -18.15 6.90
N ALA A 31 -5.77 -17.13 6.49
CA ALA A 31 -5.74 -15.81 7.14
C ALA A 31 -6.67 -14.76 6.49
N TYR A 32 -7.27 -15.06 5.34
CA TYR A 32 -8.08 -14.13 4.56
C TYR A 32 -9.52 -14.08 5.11
N VAL A 33 -9.78 -13.17 6.04
CA VAL A 33 -11.15 -12.90 6.54
C VAL A 33 -11.96 -12.10 5.51
N PHE A 34 -11.29 -11.25 4.73
CA PHE A 34 -11.86 -10.49 3.62
C PHE A 34 -11.10 -10.95 2.37
N GLY A 35 -11.81 -11.41 1.34
CA GLY A 35 -11.19 -12.01 0.15
C GLY A 35 -10.09 -11.14 -0.50
N ASP A 36 -9.26 -11.77 -1.33
CA ASP A 36 -7.97 -11.26 -1.83
C ASP A 36 -8.00 -9.78 -2.26
N PHE A 37 -9.04 -9.37 -3.00
CA PHE A 37 -9.20 -7.97 -3.42
C PHE A 37 -9.16 -6.97 -2.25
N VAL A 38 -9.91 -7.25 -1.18
CA VAL A 38 -10.02 -6.33 -0.03
C VAL A 38 -8.69 -6.28 0.72
N LEU A 39 -8.04 -7.43 0.91
CA LEU A 39 -6.75 -7.48 1.58
C LEU A 39 -5.69 -6.68 0.80
N HIS A 40 -5.62 -6.87 -0.51
CA HIS A 40 -4.72 -6.14 -1.40
C HIS A 40 -5.01 -4.63 -1.33
N ALA A 41 -6.27 -4.21 -1.47
CA ALA A 41 -6.63 -2.80 -1.38
C ALA A 41 -6.25 -2.17 -0.03
N PHE A 42 -6.51 -2.85 1.10
CA PHE A 42 -6.11 -2.34 2.41
C PHE A 42 -4.59 -2.31 2.60
N GLY A 43 -3.89 -3.36 2.17
CA GLY A 43 -2.43 -3.45 2.26
C GLY A 43 -1.72 -2.29 1.55
N TYR A 44 -2.16 -1.97 0.33
CA TYR A 44 -1.60 -0.90 -0.48
C TYR A 44 -2.07 0.50 -0.06
N ALA A 45 -3.28 0.63 0.50
CA ALA A 45 -3.72 1.87 1.14
C ALA A 45 -2.85 2.20 2.35
N ALA A 46 -2.64 1.24 3.25
CA ALA A 46 -1.78 1.38 4.42
C ALA A 46 -0.33 1.70 4.03
N LEU A 47 0.22 0.97 3.05
CA LEU A 47 1.56 1.22 2.50
C LEU A 47 1.70 2.68 2.04
N THR A 48 0.74 3.15 1.24
CA THR A 48 0.77 4.51 0.68
C THR A 48 0.73 5.56 1.78
N VAL A 49 -0.15 5.40 2.78
CA VAL A 49 -0.23 6.32 3.92
C VAL A 49 1.08 6.35 4.70
N LEU A 50 1.64 5.18 5.03
CA LEU A 50 2.91 5.08 5.77
C LEU A 50 4.05 5.77 5.01
N LEU A 51 4.17 5.50 3.71
CA LEU A 51 5.20 6.10 2.87
C LEU A 51 5.05 7.63 2.78
N VAL A 52 3.82 8.15 2.62
CA VAL A 52 3.57 9.60 2.61
C VAL A 52 3.93 10.22 3.96
N LEU A 53 3.57 9.59 5.08
CA LEU A 53 3.89 10.08 6.43
C LEU A 53 5.39 10.01 6.76
N SER A 54 6.14 9.15 6.09
CA SER A 54 7.60 9.02 6.23
C SER A 54 8.39 10.19 5.60
N GLN A 55 7.71 11.03 4.81
CA GLN A 55 8.30 12.13 4.05
C GLN A 55 8.17 13.47 4.77
N ARG A 56 9.22 14.30 4.71
CA ARG A 56 9.18 15.69 5.23
C ARG A 56 8.33 16.60 4.34
N HIS A 57 8.47 16.47 3.03
CA HIS A 57 7.67 17.17 2.01
C HIS A 57 6.91 16.12 1.20
N PRO A 58 5.65 15.83 1.54
CA PRO A 58 4.99 14.66 1.00
C PRO A 58 4.69 14.80 -0.50
N ARG A 59 5.21 13.86 -1.30
CA ARG A 59 4.99 13.72 -2.75
C ARG A 59 3.98 12.61 -3.00
N ILE A 60 2.70 12.94 -2.78
CA ILE A 60 1.61 11.95 -2.75
C ILE A 60 1.53 11.16 -4.06
N TRP A 61 1.46 11.83 -5.21
CA TRP A 61 1.30 11.16 -6.51
C TRP A 61 2.48 10.27 -6.88
N VAL A 62 3.71 10.70 -6.56
CA VAL A 62 4.92 9.85 -6.74
C VAL A 62 4.84 8.61 -5.85
N THR A 63 4.33 8.77 -4.62
CA THR A 63 4.19 7.66 -3.67
C THR A 63 3.12 6.66 -4.11
N VAL A 64 1.99 7.15 -4.64
CA VAL A 64 0.95 6.29 -5.25
C VAL A 64 1.54 5.51 -6.41
N GLY A 65 2.24 6.17 -7.34
CA GLY A 65 2.88 5.51 -8.48
C GLY A 65 3.90 4.44 -8.05
N ALA A 66 4.71 4.73 -7.03
CA ALA A 66 5.66 3.77 -6.48
C ALA A 66 4.98 2.56 -5.82
N ALA A 67 3.87 2.76 -5.10
CA ALA A 67 3.10 1.66 -4.51
C ALA A 67 2.46 0.78 -5.59
N VAL A 68 1.90 1.37 -6.64
CA VAL A 68 1.36 0.62 -7.80
C VAL A 68 2.46 -0.18 -8.50
N ALA A 69 3.61 0.43 -8.73
CA ALA A 69 4.75 -0.23 -9.36
C ALA A 69 5.26 -1.42 -8.52
N LEU A 70 5.33 -1.28 -7.19
CA LEU A 70 5.67 -2.39 -6.30
C LEU A 70 4.66 -3.53 -6.44
N GLY A 71 3.36 -3.24 -6.48
CA GLY A 71 2.34 -4.25 -6.63
C GLY A 71 2.40 -4.97 -7.97
N LEU A 72 2.64 -4.25 -9.06
CA LEU A 72 2.89 -4.86 -10.36
C LEU A 72 4.10 -5.79 -10.35
N VAL A 73 5.21 -5.36 -9.72
CA VAL A 73 6.41 -6.19 -9.60
C VAL A 73 6.13 -7.46 -8.79
N LEU A 74 5.44 -7.35 -7.66
CA LEU A 74 5.09 -8.52 -6.84
C LEU A 74 4.16 -9.49 -7.57
N GLU A 75 3.19 -8.97 -8.33
CA GLU A 75 2.27 -9.78 -9.14
C GLU A 75 3.03 -10.57 -10.24
N ILE A 76 3.99 -9.90 -10.89
CA ILE A 76 4.85 -10.56 -11.87
C ILE A 76 5.71 -11.63 -11.18
N LEU A 77 6.31 -11.32 -10.03
CA LEU A 77 7.14 -12.25 -9.27
C LEU A 77 6.37 -13.48 -8.78
N GLN A 78 5.09 -13.32 -8.42
CA GLN A 78 4.21 -14.43 -8.06
C GLN A 78 4.07 -15.47 -9.17
N SER A 79 4.09 -15.06 -10.44
CA SER A 79 4.06 -16.02 -11.56
C SER A 79 5.29 -16.94 -11.63
N PHE A 80 6.37 -16.62 -10.92
CA PHE A 80 7.59 -17.43 -10.84
C PHE A 80 7.64 -18.33 -9.59
N THR A 81 6.67 -18.26 -8.67
CA THR A 81 6.66 -19.10 -7.45
C THR A 81 6.12 -20.51 -7.70
N GLY A 82 5.52 -20.76 -8.87
CA GLY A 82 5.08 -22.08 -9.34
C GLY A 82 3.72 -22.55 -8.81
N ASP A 83 3.25 -21.96 -7.72
CA ASP A 83 1.96 -22.24 -7.07
C ASP A 83 0.92 -21.11 -7.23
N ARG A 84 1.34 -19.96 -7.77
CA ARG A 84 0.48 -18.79 -8.02
C ARG A 84 0.63 -18.29 -9.45
N SER A 85 -0.40 -17.62 -9.94
CA SER A 85 -0.41 -16.93 -11.24
C SER A 85 -0.65 -15.44 -11.04
N ALA A 86 -0.03 -14.62 -11.90
CA ALA A 86 -0.33 -13.19 -11.95
C ALA A 86 -1.81 -12.95 -12.25
N SER A 87 -2.40 -12.01 -11.52
CA SER A 87 -3.81 -11.68 -11.48
C SER A 87 -4.02 -10.20 -11.76
N VAL A 88 -4.78 -9.91 -12.82
CA VAL A 88 -5.16 -8.53 -13.16
C VAL A 88 -6.05 -7.93 -12.06
N ILE A 89 -6.86 -8.75 -11.40
CA ILE A 89 -7.74 -8.31 -10.31
C ILE A 89 -6.93 -7.84 -9.11
N ASP A 90 -5.84 -8.53 -8.78
CA ASP A 90 -4.98 -8.16 -7.65
C ASP A 90 -4.17 -6.89 -7.96
N LEU A 91 -3.72 -6.72 -9.21
CA LEU A 91 -3.16 -5.46 -9.68
C LEU A 91 -4.15 -4.29 -9.54
N VAL A 92 -5.41 -4.49 -9.92
CA VAL A 92 -6.47 -3.48 -9.76
C VAL A 92 -6.74 -3.17 -8.28
N ALA A 93 -6.74 -4.19 -7.42
CA ALA A 93 -6.89 -4.03 -5.98
C ALA A 93 -5.73 -3.21 -5.38
N ASN A 94 -4.49 -3.54 -5.73
CA ASN A 94 -3.29 -2.82 -5.32
C ASN A 94 -3.37 -1.34 -5.73
N ALA A 95 -3.76 -1.08 -6.98
CA ALA A 95 -3.92 0.27 -7.51
C ALA A 95 -5.04 1.06 -6.82
N THR A 96 -6.17 0.40 -6.57
CA THR A 96 -7.31 0.98 -5.85
C THR A 96 -6.90 1.36 -4.42
N GLY A 97 -6.22 0.46 -3.71
CA GLY A 97 -5.68 0.72 -2.39
C GLY A 97 -4.73 1.92 -2.36
N ALA A 98 -3.76 1.93 -3.27
CA ALA A 98 -2.80 3.03 -3.36
C ALA A 98 -3.49 4.38 -3.63
N ALA A 99 -4.48 4.41 -4.54
CA ALA A 99 -5.26 5.60 -4.83
C ALA A 99 -6.05 6.09 -3.59
N ILE A 100 -6.71 5.19 -2.86
CA ILE A 100 -7.44 5.52 -1.62
C ILE A 100 -6.50 6.11 -0.56
N GLY A 101 -5.35 5.47 -0.32
CA GLY A 101 -4.36 5.96 0.65
C GLY A 101 -3.81 7.34 0.27
N GLY A 102 -3.56 7.57 -1.02
CA GLY A 102 -3.16 8.87 -1.56
C GLY A 102 -4.23 9.94 -1.40
N ALA A 103 -5.47 9.63 -1.77
CA ALA A 103 -6.62 10.52 -1.64
C ALA A 103 -6.86 10.92 -0.19
N PHE A 104 -6.79 9.96 0.75
CA PHE A 104 -6.87 10.22 2.18
C PHE A 104 -5.79 11.21 2.65
N CYS A 105 -4.54 11.01 2.25
CA CYS A 105 -3.45 11.91 2.62
C CYS A 105 -3.63 13.30 2.02
N TRP A 106 -4.10 13.38 0.77
CA TRP A 106 -4.36 14.65 0.10
C TRP A 106 -5.49 15.43 0.78
N TRP A 107 -6.60 14.76 1.09
CA TRP A 107 -7.74 15.33 1.80
C TRP A 107 -7.33 15.89 3.16
N ARG A 108 -6.60 15.09 3.95
CA ARG A 108 -6.10 15.54 5.27
C ARG A 108 -5.20 16.77 5.19
N ARG A 109 -4.35 16.86 4.16
CA ARG A 109 -3.50 18.04 3.96
C ARG A 109 -4.31 19.28 3.59
N ARG A 110 -5.39 19.13 2.82
CA ARG A 110 -6.30 20.24 2.51
C ARG A 110 -7.02 20.76 3.75
N LEU A 111 -7.51 19.86 4.60
CA LEU A 111 -8.13 20.25 5.87
C LEU A 111 -7.16 20.99 6.80
N ALA A 112 -5.91 20.54 6.88
CA ALA A 112 -4.88 21.20 7.70
C ALA A 112 -4.39 22.53 7.11
N ALA A 113 -4.66 22.82 5.83
CA ALA A 113 -4.26 24.03 5.15
C ALA A 113 -5.37 25.11 5.13
N GLN A 114 -6.59 24.77 5.55
CA GLN A 114 -7.66 25.76 5.68
C GLN A 114 -7.41 26.63 6.91
N PRO A 115 -7.38 27.97 6.78
CA PRO A 115 -7.28 28.85 7.94
C PRO A 115 -8.52 28.66 8.82
N VAL A 116 -8.28 28.46 10.13
CA VAL A 116 -9.35 28.48 11.13
C VAL A 116 -9.87 29.92 11.21
N GLY A 117 -10.96 30.21 10.50
CA GLY A 117 -11.69 31.46 10.64
C GLY A 117 -12.12 32.08 9.32
N GLU A 118 -13.30 31.68 8.85
CA GLU A 118 -14.38 32.60 8.45
C GLU A 118 -15.68 31.86 8.79
N ILE A 119 -16.26 32.16 9.96
CA ILE A 119 -17.63 31.79 10.35
C ILE A 119 -18.43 33.08 10.42
#